data_AF-A0A8X6PLT1-F1
#
_entry.id   AF-A0A8X6PLT1-F1
#
_cell.length_a   1.000
_cell.length_b   1.000
_cell.length_c   1.000
_cell.angle_alpha   90.00
_cell.angle_beta   90.00
_cell.angle_gamma   90.00
#
_symmetry.space_group_name_H-M   'P 1'
#
loop_
_entity.id
_entity.type
_entity.pdbx_description
1 polymer ?
#
loop_
_entity_poly.entity_id
_entity_poly.type
_entity_poly.pdbx_seq_one_letter_code
_entity_poly.pdbx_strand_id
1 'polypeptide(L)' 'MIGTGLITSFRKKWKSRRKLLNPCFNYAILKNFVPVMNEQTQVLVKRFKEETSKDFTDIFSLISACTLDVIC' A
#
# COMPACT_ATOMS: atom_id res chain seq x y z
N MET A 1 19.26 -5.29 8.30
CA MET A 1 19.09 -6.67 7.81
C MET A 1 17.62 -7.06 7.91
N ILE A 2 16.97 -7.38 6.80
CA ILE A 2 15.56 -7.82 6.79
C ILE A 2 15.53 -9.26 7.33
N GLY A 3 14.86 -9.49 8.48
CA GLY A 3 14.81 -10.79 9.16
C GLY A 3 14.14 -11.90 8.35
N THR A 4 13.99 -13.11 8.89
CA THR A 4 13.38 -14.29 8.23
C THR A 4 11.82 -14.24 8.16
N GLY A 5 11.29 -13.11 7.70
CA GLY A 5 9.87 -12.86 7.48
C GLY A 5 9.27 -13.60 6.28
N LEU A 6 8.03 -13.26 5.92
CA LEU A 6 7.29 -13.91 4.83
C LEU A 6 8.10 -13.91 3.52
N ILE A 7 8.77 -12.81 3.18
CA ILE A 7 9.45 -12.64 1.90
C ILE A 7 10.80 -13.38 1.85
N THR A 8 11.41 -13.67 3.00
CA THR A 8 12.80 -14.15 3.11
C THR A 8 12.93 -15.55 3.74
N SER A 9 11.81 -16.23 4.02
CA SER A 9 11.80 -17.53 4.70
C SER A 9 11.85 -18.73 3.74
N PHE A 10 12.63 -19.77 4.08
CA PHE A 10 12.73 -21.01 3.29
C PHE A 10 11.38 -21.77 3.21
N ARG A 11 11.19 -22.50 2.10
CA ARG A 11 9.95 -23.14 1.57
C ARG A 11 8.86 -23.55 2.58
N LYS A 12 9.19 -24.23 3.68
CA LYS A 12 8.22 -24.68 4.70
C LYS A 12 7.66 -23.53 5.56
N LYS A 13 8.52 -22.59 6.00
CA LYS A 13 8.11 -21.43 6.80
C LYS A 13 7.28 -20.45 5.96
N TRP A 14 7.68 -20.22 4.70
CA TRP A 14 6.92 -19.42 3.74
C TRP A 14 5.51 -20.00 3.52
N LYS A 15 5.40 -21.30 3.24
CA LYS A 15 4.11 -21.96 2.98
C LYS A 15 3.16 -21.87 4.16
N SER A 16 3.65 -22.10 5.39
CA SER A 16 2.85 -21.99 6.61
C SER A 16 2.34 -20.56 6.84
N ARG A 17 3.22 -19.56 6.74
CA ARG A 17 2.86 -18.15 6.93
C ARG A 17 1.93 -17.63 5.83
N ARG A 18 2.13 -18.05 4.58
CA ARG A 18 1.23 -17.69 3.47
C ARG A 18 -0.16 -18.32 3.63
N LYS A 19 -0.24 -19.56 4.13
CA LYS A 19 -1.53 -20.18 4.47
C LYS A 19 -2.28 -19.40 5.56
N LEU A 20 -1.57 -18.87 6.56
CA LEU A 20 -2.15 -18.04 7.62
C LEU A 20 -2.61 -16.65 7.13
N LEU A 21 -1.87 -16.05 6.20
CA LEU A 21 -2.13 -14.69 5.71
C LEU A 21 -3.12 -14.62 4.54
N ASN A 22 -3.22 -15.67 3.70
CA ASN A 22 -4.13 -15.69 2.56
C ASN A 22 -5.58 -15.30 2.91
N PRO A 23 -6.17 -15.73 4.04
CA PRO A 23 -7.49 -15.29 4.45
C PRO A 23 -7.58 -13.77 4.63
N CYS A 24 -6.53 -13.09 5.08
CA CYS A 24 -6.49 -11.64 5.27
C CYS A 24 -6.48 -10.82 3.96
N PHE A 25 -6.24 -11.48 2.82
CA PHE A 25 -6.21 -10.86 1.48
C PHE A 25 -7.28 -11.45 0.55
N ASN A 26 -8.34 -12.05 1.11
CA ASN A 26 -9.47 -12.48 0.31
C ASN A 26 -10.30 -11.26 -0.15
N TYR A 27 -11.08 -11.43 -1.23
CA TYR A 27 -11.84 -10.35 -1.87
C TYR A 27 -12.74 -9.56 -0.91
N ALA A 28 -13.41 -10.22 0.04
CA ALA A 28 -14.29 -9.55 0.98
C ALA A 28 -13.53 -8.59 1.90
N ILE A 29 -12.32 -8.96 2.30
CA ILE A 29 -11.45 -8.09 3.11
C ILE A 29 -10.86 -6.98 2.25
N LEU A 30 -10.43 -7.27 1.02
CA LEU A 30 -9.97 -6.23 0.07
C LEU A 30 -11.02 -5.15 -0.16
N LYS A 31 -12.30 -5.54 -0.25
CA LYS A 31 -13.42 -4.59 -0.38
C LYS A 31 -13.52 -3.64 0.82
N ASN A 32 -13.18 -4.10 2.04
CA ASN A 32 -13.18 -3.26 3.23
C ASN A 32 -12.05 -2.23 3.26
N PHE A 33 -11.00 -2.40 2.43
CA PHE A 33 -9.92 -1.42 2.30
C PHE A 33 -10.22 -0.32 1.26
N VAL A 34 -11.22 -0.52 0.38
CA VAL A 34 -11.62 0.48 -0.64
C VAL A 34 -11.96 1.86 -0.04
N PRO A 35 -12.69 1.97 1.09
CA PRO A 35 -12.95 3.27 1.72
C PRO A 35 -11.66 4.00 2.13
N VAL A 36 -10.69 3.29 2.72
CA VAL A 36 -9.39 3.86 3.13
C VAL A 36 -8.60 4.32 1.91
N MET A 37 -8.54 3.49 0.86
CA MET A 37 -7.90 3.87 -0.41
C MET A 37 -8.52 5.13 -1.01
N ASN A 38 -9.85 5.24 -0.98
CA ASN A 38 -10.56 6.41 -1.49
C ASN A 38 -10.23 7.66 -0.67
N GLU A 39 -10.22 7.57 0.65
CA GLU A 39 -9.87 8.68 1.54
C GLU A 39 -8.46 9.21 1.24
N GLN A 40 -7.46 8.32 1.19
CA GLN A 40 -6.09 8.72 0.88
C GLN A 40 -5.94 9.25 -0.55
N THR A 41 -6.72 8.72 -1.50
CA THR A 41 -6.75 9.25 -2.87
C THR A 41 -7.30 10.68 -2.91
N GLN A 42 -8.28 11.04 -2.07
CA GLN A 42 -8.74 12.43 -1.98
C GLN A 42 -7.64 13.36 -1.45
N VAL A 43 -6.85 12.90 -0.47
CA VAL A 43 -5.68 13.64 0.03
C VAL A 43 -4.64 13.81 -1.09
N LEU A 44 -4.37 12.75 -1.86
CA LEU A 44 -3.46 12.80 -3.00
C LEU A 44 -3.94 13.79 -4.06
N VAL A 45 -5.24 13.80 -4.41
CA VAL A 45 -5.82 14.77 -5.36
C VAL A 45 -5.66 16.20 -4.85
N LYS A 46 -5.83 16.43 -3.54
CA LYS A 46 -5.60 17.75 -2.95
C LYS A 46 -4.13 18.19 -3.10
N ARG A 47 -3.18 17.29 -2.83
CA ARG A 47 -1.75 17.57 -3.03
C ARG A 47 -1.43 17.84 -4.49
N PHE A 48 -1.98 17.08 -5.43
CA PHE A 48 -1.79 17.35 -6.86
C PHE A 48 -2.32 18.72 -7.30
N LYS A 49 -3.44 19.20 -6.72
CA LYS A 49 -3.95 20.55 -7.00
C LYS A 49 -2.99 21.65 -6.56
N GLU A 50 -2.18 21.42 -5.53
CA GLU A 50 -1.16 22.37 -5.07
C GLU A 50 0.07 22.38 -5.99
N GLU A 51 0.27 21.32 -6.77
CA GLU A 51 1.40 21.18 -7.69
C GLU A 51 1.11 21.73 -9.10
N THR A 52 -0.15 22.06 -9.43
CA THR A 52 -0.53 22.54 -10.78
C THR A 52 0.07 23.89 -11.15
N SER A 53 0.61 24.64 -10.19
CA SER A 53 1.31 25.90 -10.44
C SER A 53 2.79 25.73 -10.76
N LYS A 54 3.32 24.50 -10.72
CA LYS A 54 4.72 24.19 -11.01
C LYS A 54 4.86 23.70 -12.46
N ASP A 55 5.97 24.07 -13.10
CA ASP A 55 6.29 23.59 -14.46
C ASP A 55 6.53 22.07 -14.49
N PHE A 56 7.08 21.52 -13.40
CA PHE A 56 7.34 20.09 -13.25
C PHE A 56 7.01 19.65 -11.82
N THR A 57 6.47 18.43 -11.72
CA THR A 57 6.08 17.81 -10.45
C THR A 57 6.71 16.42 -10.37
N ASP A 58 7.35 16.11 -9.25
CA ASP A 58 7.75 14.73 -8.96
C ASP A 58 6.55 13.93 -8.43
N ILE A 59 5.92 13.18 -9.33
CA ILE A 59 4.75 12.35 -9.05
C ILE A 59 5.14 11.14 -8.19
N PHE A 60 6.38 10.63 -8.31
CA PHE A 60 6.79 9.43 -7.59
C PHE A 60 6.76 9.64 -6.08
N SER A 61 7.25 10.78 -5.61
CA SER A 61 7.19 11.14 -4.19
C SER A 61 5.76 11.23 -3.65
N LEU A 62 4.85 11.82 -4.44
CA LEU A 62 3.43 11.96 -4.05
C LEU A 62 2.70 10.62 -3.97
N ILE A 63 2.90 9.75 -4.98
CA ILE A 63 2.32 8.41 -5.01
C ILE A 63 2.91 7.54 -3.91
N SER A 64 4.22 7.62 -3.66
CA SER A 64 4.87 6.86 -2.59
C SER A 64 4.33 7.23 -1.22
N ALA A 65 4.12 8.53 -0.95
CA ALA A 65 3.49 8.99 0.28
C ALA A 65 2.05 8.49 0.42
N CYS A 66 1.23 8.61 -0.64
CA CYS A 66 -0.14 8.08 -0.63
C CYS A 66 -0.17 6.56 -0.43
N THR A 67 0.76 5.82 -1.01
CA THR A 67 0.86 4.35 -0.86
C THR A 67 1.19 3.97 0.57
N LEU A 68 2.09 4.73 1.22
CA LEU A 68 2.39 4.55 2.64
C LEU A 68 1.16 4.82 3.51
N ASP A 69 0.45 5.92 3.25
CA ASP A 69 -0.76 6.31 3.99
C ASP A 69 -1.91 5.29 3.81
N VAL A 70 -1.94 4.52 2.71
CA VAL A 70 -2.93 3.44 2.49
C VAL A 70 -2.56 2.15 3.23
N ILE A 71 -1.27 1.88 3.46
CA ILE A 71 -0.77 0.63 4.04
C ILE A 71 -0.63 0.72 5.57
N CYS A 72 -0.30 1.90 6.10
CA CYS A 72 -0.11 2.17 7.53
C CYS A 72 -1.42 2.40 8.28
#